data_AF-A0A4S4KV60-F1
#
_entry.id   AF-A0A4S4KV60-F1
#
_cell.length_a   1.000
_cell.length_b   1.000
_cell.length_c   1.000
_cell.angle_alpha   90.00
_cell.angle_beta   90.00
_cell.angle_gamma   90.00
#
_symmetry.space_group_name_H-M   'P 1'
#
loop_
_entity.id
_entity.type
_entity.pdbx_description
1 polymer ?
#
loop_
_entity_poly.entity_id
_entity_poly.type
_entity_poly.pdbx_seq_one_letter_code
_entity_poly.pdbx_strand_id
1 'polypeptide(L)'
;MFYSAGICTLFLSALANAQYQMVKEYIGDNFFDNWNFYNNIDDLTHGDVFYAGFQLASQAKLAFVNDAGNAIMKVDNSSTVTFGNKRNSIRIVSQDQYTVGSLWIVDMLHVPYGCSVWPAWWTSATDWPSGGEIDIFEGVNQMTMNQMSLHTAPGCVHSNTSLQTSTLINSTDCSATANDNSGCTTTDPSLASYGAGFAADGGGMFVTEFATDGISIWFFNRSSIPDSLQGNASTVDTSKLGTPVANWASEGCDITEFFDPQQLIFDITLCGDYAGNTAVFQETCTGVCYDDFVVGPDPSIYDNAYFERNGNIIPVECDISSPKSLQSLANTVKARHGYLNLLVNNAGVALNLLPKLPTPKTGDIKSFQRALLNAGTPQDFATTFNVNTTAAYYCSVLFLDLLDAGNRRGNMRGVSSQVITIASGGGYRRDDKVFSVSYTLSKAAAIHLGKLLANFFKDWQIRSNVICPGVFPSSMTDGLLTDEQLKASVPMQREGNIDDMAGIILFLASKAGAYVNGTVHIVDGGRLTLFPSTY
;
A
#
# COMPACT_ATOMS: atom_id res chain seq x y z
N MET A 1 -36.04 60.89 -8.80
CA MET A 1 -36.15 59.45 -8.48
C MET A 1 -35.78 58.67 -9.74
N PHE A 2 -34.51 58.30 -9.87
CA PHE A 2 -34.06 57.32 -10.86
C PHE A 2 -32.95 56.52 -10.18
N TYR A 3 -33.23 55.25 -9.87
CA TYR A 3 -32.20 54.27 -9.55
C TYR A 3 -32.31 53.15 -10.58
N SER A 4 -31.24 53.04 -11.35
CA SER A 4 -30.95 51.93 -12.27
C SER A 4 -30.59 50.71 -11.42
N ALA A 5 -31.29 49.60 -11.59
CA ALA A 5 -30.96 48.32 -10.95
C ALA A 5 -29.94 47.60 -11.82
N GLY A 6 -28.68 47.58 -11.37
CA GLY A 6 -27.64 46.73 -11.95
C GLY A 6 -27.89 45.27 -11.61
N ILE A 7 -28.04 44.43 -12.63
CA ILE A 7 -28.02 42.98 -12.50
C ILE A 7 -26.57 42.57 -12.26
N CYS A 8 -26.24 42.23 -11.01
CA CYS A 8 -24.99 41.58 -10.66
C CYS A 8 -25.11 40.11 -11.05
N THR A 9 -24.59 39.76 -12.23
CA THR A 9 -24.46 38.36 -12.66
C THR A 9 -23.26 37.77 -11.94
N LEU A 10 -23.50 37.07 -10.83
CA LEU A 10 -22.52 36.17 -10.22
C LEU A 10 -22.22 35.06 -11.24
N PHE A 11 -21.04 35.13 -11.86
CA PHE A 11 -20.44 33.97 -12.50
C PHE A 11 -20.06 33.00 -11.36
N LEU A 12 -20.96 32.05 -11.06
CA LEU A 12 -20.49 30.79 -10.49
C LEU A 12 -19.71 30.09 -11.60
N SER A 13 -18.39 30.14 -11.54
CA SER A 13 -17.55 29.14 -12.17
C SER A 13 -17.98 27.79 -11.57
N ALA A 14 -18.62 26.96 -12.39
CA ALA A 14 -18.76 25.55 -12.06
C ALA A 14 -17.34 24.98 -12.04
N LEU A 15 -16.79 24.78 -10.85
CA LEU A 15 -15.64 23.90 -10.67
C LEU A 15 -16.08 22.54 -11.20
N ALA A 16 -15.58 22.16 -12.37
CA ALA A 16 -15.70 20.80 -12.83
C ALA A 16 -14.91 19.94 -11.83
N ASN A 17 -15.60 19.06 -11.09
CA ASN A 17 -14.93 18.12 -10.20
C ASN A 17 -14.03 17.22 -11.06
N ALA A 18 -12.71 17.41 -10.97
CA ALA A 18 -11.73 16.59 -11.68
C ALA A 18 -11.70 15.19 -11.02
N GLN A 19 -12.44 14.26 -11.63
CA GLN A 19 -12.48 12.86 -11.22
C GLN A 19 -11.67 12.03 -12.20
N TYR A 20 -10.60 11.41 -11.72
CA TYR A 20 -9.71 10.55 -12.49
C TYR A 20 -10.09 9.09 -12.32
N GLN A 21 -9.86 8.28 -13.35
CA GLN A 21 -10.04 6.84 -13.33
C GLN A 21 -8.68 6.17 -13.43
N MET A 22 -8.46 5.10 -12.67
CA MET A 22 -7.23 4.31 -12.75
C MET A 22 -7.15 3.61 -14.12
N VAL A 23 -6.09 3.88 -14.86
CA VAL A 23 -5.84 3.29 -16.20
C VAL A 23 -4.63 2.37 -16.25
N LYS A 24 -3.67 2.53 -15.33
CA LYS A 24 -2.45 1.72 -15.23
C LYS A 24 -2.07 1.59 -13.77
N GLU A 25 -1.52 0.43 -13.42
CA GLU A 25 -0.96 0.14 -12.10
C GLU A 25 0.38 -0.59 -12.29
N TYR A 26 1.42 -0.15 -11.58
CA TYR A 26 2.72 -0.82 -11.53
C TYR A 26 2.88 -1.47 -10.16
N ILE A 27 2.56 -2.76 -10.02
CA ILE A 27 2.59 -3.51 -8.75
C ILE A 27 3.11 -4.94 -8.93
N GLY A 28 3.50 -5.57 -7.82
CA GLY A 28 3.79 -7.00 -7.73
C GLY A 28 5.03 -7.44 -8.49
N ASP A 29 5.16 -8.76 -8.69
CA ASP A 29 6.35 -9.40 -9.29
C ASP A 29 6.73 -8.85 -10.67
N ASN A 30 5.76 -8.29 -11.40
CA ASN A 30 5.91 -7.76 -12.75
C ASN A 30 6.13 -6.24 -12.77
N PHE A 31 6.39 -5.61 -11.62
CA PHE A 31 6.59 -4.15 -11.52
C PHE A 31 7.56 -3.64 -12.59
N PHE A 32 8.71 -4.30 -12.76
CA PHE A 32 9.79 -3.87 -13.65
C PHE A 32 9.56 -4.22 -15.14
N ASP A 33 8.52 -4.97 -15.50
CA ASP A 33 8.30 -5.42 -16.89
C ASP A 33 7.97 -4.26 -17.86
N ASN A 34 7.39 -3.19 -17.33
CA ASN A 34 6.94 -2.02 -18.10
C ASN A 34 7.92 -0.84 -17.98
N TRP A 35 9.18 -1.11 -17.63
CA TRP A 35 10.21 -0.09 -17.46
C TRP A 35 11.44 -0.39 -18.31
N ASN A 36 12.03 0.65 -18.86
CA ASN A 36 13.30 0.59 -19.57
C ASN A 36 14.44 0.96 -18.61
N PHE A 37 15.46 0.13 -18.54
CA PHE A 37 16.67 0.39 -17.74
C PHE A 37 17.71 1.12 -18.60
N TYR A 38 18.28 2.21 -18.08
CA TYR A 38 19.16 3.09 -18.85
C TYR A 38 20.45 2.41 -19.36
N ASN A 39 21.10 1.59 -18.52
CA ASN A 39 22.29 0.81 -18.89
C ASN A 39 23.48 1.63 -19.45
N ASN A 40 23.83 2.73 -18.79
CA ASN A 40 24.93 3.60 -19.18
C ASN A 40 25.49 4.34 -17.95
N ILE A 41 26.65 5.01 -18.10
CA ILE A 41 27.07 6.02 -17.11
C ILE A 41 26.05 7.15 -17.05
N ASP A 42 26.05 7.90 -15.96
CA ASP A 42 25.28 9.14 -15.90
C ASP A 42 25.94 10.22 -16.75
N ASP A 43 25.47 10.33 -17.99
CA ASP A 43 25.84 11.34 -18.98
C ASP A 43 24.80 12.47 -19.09
N LEU A 44 23.83 12.51 -18.15
CA LEU A 44 22.75 13.50 -18.12
C LEU A 44 23.01 14.56 -17.05
N THR A 45 23.39 14.16 -15.84
CA THR A 45 23.71 15.05 -14.71
C THR A 45 25.14 14.82 -14.19
N HIS A 46 25.97 14.15 -14.98
CA HIS A 46 27.38 13.88 -14.73
C HIS A 46 27.67 13.17 -13.39
N GLY A 47 26.70 12.40 -12.89
CA GLY A 47 26.82 11.63 -11.67
C GLY A 47 27.96 10.62 -11.65
N ASP A 48 28.33 10.22 -10.45
CA ASP A 48 29.35 9.21 -10.16
C ASP A 48 28.79 7.78 -10.13
N VAL A 49 27.81 7.52 -11.00
CA VAL A 49 27.13 6.24 -11.14
C VAL A 49 27.25 5.61 -12.51
N PHE A 50 27.19 4.27 -12.54
CA PHE A 50 26.82 3.49 -13.70
C PHE A 50 25.40 2.96 -13.47
N TYR A 51 24.44 3.40 -14.27
CA TYR A 51 23.09 2.88 -14.21
C TYR A 51 23.06 1.48 -14.81
N ALA A 52 22.76 0.48 -13.99
CA ALA A 52 22.75 -0.91 -14.40
C ALA A 52 21.57 -1.21 -15.34
N GLY A 53 21.82 -1.96 -16.42
CA GLY A 53 20.77 -2.62 -17.19
C GLY A 53 20.08 -3.73 -16.40
N PHE A 54 18.90 -4.17 -16.86
CA PHE A 54 18.04 -5.14 -16.16
C PHE A 54 18.77 -6.40 -15.66
N GLN A 55 19.65 -6.99 -16.48
CA GLN A 55 20.37 -8.20 -16.11
C GLN A 55 21.31 -7.98 -14.91
N LEU A 56 22.12 -6.91 -14.95
CA LEU A 56 23.01 -6.57 -13.85
C LEU A 56 22.22 -6.16 -12.61
N ALA A 57 21.21 -5.30 -12.78
CA ALA A 57 20.37 -4.83 -11.68
C ALA A 57 19.67 -5.98 -10.96
N SER A 58 19.18 -6.99 -11.69
CA SER A 58 18.55 -8.19 -11.12
C SER A 58 19.55 -9.08 -10.37
N GLN A 59 20.73 -9.31 -10.96
CA GLN A 59 21.76 -10.17 -10.39
C GLN A 59 22.39 -9.58 -9.12
N ALA A 60 22.66 -8.28 -9.15
CA ALA A 60 23.23 -7.53 -8.03
C ALA A 60 22.17 -7.03 -7.03
N LYS A 61 20.89 -7.38 -7.23
CA LYS A 61 19.77 -6.96 -6.37
C LYS A 61 19.69 -5.43 -6.20
N LEU A 62 19.90 -4.70 -7.29
CA LEU A 62 19.71 -3.25 -7.37
C LEU A 62 18.27 -2.87 -7.75
N ALA A 63 17.58 -3.73 -8.51
CA ALA A 63 16.15 -3.61 -8.81
C ALA A 63 15.49 -4.98 -8.66
N PHE A 64 14.58 -5.13 -7.70
CA PHE A 64 13.88 -6.39 -7.45
C PHE A 64 12.59 -6.17 -6.63
N VAL A 65 11.69 -7.14 -6.67
CA VAL A 65 10.52 -7.18 -5.78
C VAL A 65 10.89 -7.99 -4.55
N ASN A 66 10.72 -7.42 -3.35
CA ASN A 66 11.03 -8.12 -2.10
C ASN A 66 9.92 -9.14 -1.73
N ASP A 67 10.15 -9.92 -0.68
CA ASP A 67 9.18 -10.95 -0.24
C ASP A 67 7.83 -10.37 0.21
N ALA A 68 7.81 -9.08 0.53
CA ALA A 68 6.61 -8.31 0.81
C ALA A 68 6.03 -7.66 -0.45
N GLY A 69 6.35 -8.11 -1.67
CA GLY A 69 5.74 -7.61 -2.90
C GLY A 69 6.06 -6.15 -3.24
N ASN A 70 6.97 -5.51 -2.50
CA ASN A 70 7.36 -4.12 -2.71
C ASN A 70 8.49 -4.05 -3.74
N ALA A 71 8.42 -3.09 -4.64
CA ALA A 71 9.51 -2.85 -5.59
C ALA A 71 10.63 -2.08 -4.90
N ILE A 72 11.83 -2.68 -4.90
CA ILE A 72 13.07 -2.12 -4.37
C ILE A 72 13.94 -1.64 -5.53
N MET A 73 14.43 -0.42 -5.43
CA MET A 73 15.35 0.22 -6.37
C MET A 73 16.45 0.90 -5.56
N LYS A 74 17.70 0.45 -5.69
CA LYS A 74 18.79 0.84 -4.77
C LYS A 74 20.15 1.02 -5.43
N VAL A 75 20.99 1.80 -4.76
CA VAL A 75 22.43 1.91 -5.02
C VAL A 75 23.14 0.64 -4.54
N ASP A 76 24.22 0.24 -5.21
CA ASP A 76 25.11 -0.82 -4.73
C ASP A 76 25.76 -0.42 -3.41
N ASN A 77 25.38 -1.12 -2.34
CA ASN A 77 25.85 -0.94 -0.98
C ASN A 77 26.81 -2.05 -0.52
N SER A 78 27.37 -2.83 -1.44
CA SER A 78 28.16 -4.03 -1.11
C SER A 78 29.53 -4.09 -1.80
N SER A 79 29.66 -3.51 -3.00
CA SER A 79 30.91 -3.53 -3.74
C SER A 79 31.83 -2.37 -3.38
N THR A 80 33.13 -2.63 -3.37
CA THR A 80 34.17 -1.58 -3.35
C THR A 80 34.34 -0.99 -4.74
N VAL A 81 34.46 0.34 -4.83
CA VAL A 81 34.75 1.06 -6.09
C VAL A 81 36.17 1.61 -6.01
N THR A 82 36.96 1.42 -7.06
CA THR A 82 38.30 2.02 -7.13
C THR A 82 38.25 3.39 -7.80
N PHE A 83 39.17 4.29 -7.42
CA PHE A 83 39.29 5.60 -8.05
C PHE A 83 39.30 5.52 -9.59
N GLY A 84 38.53 6.40 -10.23
CA GLY A 84 38.29 6.42 -11.67
C GLY A 84 37.09 5.58 -12.15
N ASN A 85 36.49 4.76 -11.28
CA ASN A 85 35.28 3.98 -11.59
C ASN A 85 34.03 4.58 -10.94
N LYS A 86 32.86 4.11 -11.39
CA LYS A 86 31.54 4.58 -10.98
C LYS A 86 30.84 3.52 -10.13
N ARG A 87 29.95 3.93 -9.21
CA ARG A 87 29.16 3.00 -8.40
C ARG A 87 27.90 2.56 -9.15
N ASN A 88 27.52 1.29 -9.04
CA ASN A 88 26.30 0.83 -9.71
C ASN A 88 25.06 1.39 -9.01
N SER A 89 24.11 1.87 -9.81
CA SER A 89 22.80 2.34 -9.36
C SER A 89 21.73 2.00 -10.42
N ILE A 90 20.53 2.56 -10.28
CA ILE A 90 19.40 2.36 -11.18
C ILE A 90 18.91 3.68 -11.75
N ARG A 91 18.49 3.64 -13.01
CA ARG A 91 17.60 4.60 -13.66
C ARG A 91 16.64 3.80 -14.51
N ILE A 92 15.35 3.90 -14.19
CA ILE A 92 14.28 3.24 -14.93
C ILE A 92 13.27 4.28 -15.41
N VAL A 93 12.80 4.08 -16.65
CA VAL A 93 11.85 4.98 -17.31
C VAL A 93 10.64 4.17 -17.76
N SER A 94 9.42 4.63 -17.50
CA SER A 94 8.21 3.91 -17.91
C SER A 94 8.18 3.77 -19.43
N GLN A 95 7.74 2.61 -19.92
CA GLN A 95 7.47 2.41 -21.35
C GLN A 95 6.24 3.21 -21.81
N ASP A 96 5.29 3.44 -20.91
CA ASP A 96 4.11 4.26 -21.15
C ASP A 96 4.45 5.77 -21.04
N GLN A 97 3.70 6.58 -21.79
CA GLN A 97 3.70 8.05 -21.71
C GLN A 97 2.32 8.55 -21.29
N TYR A 98 2.29 9.64 -20.54
CA TYR A 98 1.09 10.21 -19.94
C TYR A 98 0.92 11.66 -20.39
N THR A 99 -0.23 11.97 -20.99
CA THR A 99 -0.56 13.31 -21.48
C THR A 99 -1.10 14.19 -20.35
N VAL A 100 -1.21 15.50 -20.63
CA VAL A 100 -2.05 16.41 -19.84
C VAL A 100 -3.45 15.80 -19.62
N GLY A 101 -3.99 15.95 -18.42
CA GLY A 101 -5.18 15.26 -17.94
C GLY A 101 -4.90 13.95 -17.20
N SER A 102 -3.67 13.77 -16.70
CA SER A 102 -3.25 12.57 -15.95
C SER A 102 -3.13 12.85 -14.46
N LEU A 103 -3.34 11.79 -13.65
CA LEU A 103 -3.07 11.80 -12.22
C LEU A 103 -2.11 10.65 -11.91
N TRP A 104 -0.99 10.95 -11.25
CA TRP A 104 0.00 9.97 -10.82
C TRP A 104 0.01 9.86 -9.30
N ILE A 105 0.07 8.63 -8.80
CA ILE A 105 0.11 8.34 -7.37
C ILE A 105 1.25 7.36 -7.13
N VAL A 106 2.17 7.73 -6.24
CA VAL A 106 3.19 6.80 -5.73
C VAL A 106 3.03 6.68 -4.22
N ASP A 107 3.02 5.43 -3.76
CA ASP A 107 3.02 5.07 -2.35
C ASP A 107 4.39 4.46 -2.00
N MET A 108 5.18 5.15 -1.20
CA MET A 108 6.54 4.74 -0.83
C MET A 108 6.64 4.49 0.68
N LEU A 109 7.23 3.36 1.05
CA LEU A 109 7.56 3.01 2.45
C LEU A 109 8.93 3.54 2.85
N HIS A 110 9.83 3.70 1.87
CA HIS A 110 11.18 4.21 2.07
C HIS A 110 11.63 5.00 0.84
N VAL A 111 12.48 6.01 1.04
CA VAL A 111 13.12 6.81 -0.02
C VAL A 111 14.64 6.89 0.22
N PRO A 112 15.46 7.05 -0.83
CA PRO A 112 16.91 7.12 -0.67
C PRO A 112 17.34 8.39 0.06
N TYR A 113 18.37 8.28 0.89
CA TYR A 113 19.08 9.45 1.43
C TYR A 113 20.49 9.08 1.89
N GLY A 114 21.33 10.09 2.06
CA GLY A 114 22.71 9.93 2.50
C GLY A 114 23.63 10.90 1.78
N CYS A 115 24.80 11.16 2.36
CA CYS A 115 25.80 11.98 1.69
C CYS A 115 26.16 11.37 0.32
N SER A 116 26.34 12.24 -0.68
CA SER A 116 26.47 11.95 -2.11
C SER A 116 25.19 11.53 -2.83
N VAL A 117 24.13 11.13 -2.13
CA VAL A 117 22.92 10.55 -2.76
C VAL A 117 22.06 11.66 -3.36
N TRP A 118 21.64 11.48 -4.60
CA TRP A 118 20.68 12.34 -5.30
C TRP A 118 19.61 11.45 -5.95
N PRO A 119 18.51 11.18 -5.22
CA PRO A 119 17.41 10.41 -5.73
C PRO A 119 16.32 11.30 -6.32
N ALA A 120 15.66 10.78 -7.35
CA ALA A 120 14.52 11.45 -7.94
C ALA A 120 13.40 10.45 -8.31
N TRP A 121 12.16 10.86 -8.05
CA TRP A 121 10.97 10.36 -8.72
C TRP A 121 10.27 11.54 -9.41
N TRP A 122 10.27 11.48 -10.73
CA TRP A 122 10.01 12.63 -11.59
C TRP A 122 9.46 12.19 -12.93
N THR A 123 9.13 13.15 -13.78
CA THR A 123 8.69 12.89 -15.14
C THR A 123 9.39 13.78 -16.15
N SER A 124 9.59 13.27 -17.36
CA SER A 124 10.15 14.06 -18.45
C SER A 124 9.54 13.68 -19.79
N ALA A 125 9.38 14.65 -20.68
CA ALA A 125 9.16 14.39 -22.09
C ALA A 125 10.45 13.88 -22.75
N THR A 126 10.32 13.26 -23.92
CA THR A 126 11.49 12.82 -24.69
C THR A 126 12.34 13.99 -25.21
N ASP A 127 11.72 15.14 -25.50
CA ASP A 127 12.41 16.34 -25.99
C ASP A 127 12.62 17.33 -24.84
N TRP A 128 13.73 17.20 -24.12
CA TRP A 128 14.07 18.06 -22.99
C TRP A 128 14.90 19.29 -23.43
N PRO A 129 14.68 20.50 -22.88
CA PRO A 129 13.64 20.88 -21.91
C PRO A 129 12.34 21.36 -22.57
N SER A 130 12.25 21.34 -23.91
CA SER A 130 11.14 21.94 -24.67
C SER A 130 9.78 21.32 -24.33
N GLY A 131 9.75 20.01 -24.09
CA GLY A 131 8.56 19.25 -23.71
C GLY A 131 8.36 19.13 -22.20
N GLY A 132 9.17 19.80 -21.39
CA GLY A 132 8.99 19.91 -19.95
C GLY A 132 9.46 18.71 -19.11
N GLU A 133 9.73 18.98 -17.84
CA GLU A 133 10.06 18.04 -16.77
C GLU A 133 9.37 18.46 -15.47
N ILE A 134 8.96 17.47 -14.69
CA ILE A 134 8.22 17.62 -13.42
C ILE A 134 8.92 16.79 -12.35
N ASP A 135 9.62 17.46 -11.44
CA ASP A 135 10.26 16.85 -10.28
C ASP A 135 9.28 16.79 -9.13
N ILE A 136 8.89 15.57 -8.76
CA ILE A 136 7.84 15.36 -7.76
C ILE A 136 8.45 15.02 -6.40
N PHE A 137 9.46 14.16 -6.42
CA PHE A 137 10.31 13.89 -5.28
C PHE A 137 11.75 14.07 -5.69
N GLU A 138 12.45 15.01 -5.10
CA GLU A 138 13.86 15.26 -5.34
C GLU A 138 14.52 15.89 -4.10
N GLY A 139 15.80 15.57 -3.92
CA GLY A 139 16.66 16.22 -2.95
C GLY A 139 18.07 15.69 -3.09
N VAL A 140 19.01 16.23 -2.30
CA VAL A 140 20.40 15.78 -2.34
C VAL A 140 20.97 15.63 -0.94
N ASN A 141 21.96 14.74 -0.83
CA ASN A 141 22.76 14.56 0.38
C ASN A 141 21.88 14.25 1.61
N GLN A 142 22.06 14.99 2.71
CA GLN A 142 21.30 14.83 3.94
C GLN A 142 20.23 15.93 4.11
N MET A 143 19.68 16.45 3.00
CA MET A 143 18.49 17.28 3.04
C MET A 143 17.35 16.55 3.77
N THR A 144 16.45 17.31 4.38
CA THR A 144 15.36 16.79 5.24
C THR A 144 13.97 17.17 4.73
N MET A 145 13.90 17.93 3.64
CA MET A 145 12.67 18.42 3.05
C MET A 145 12.71 18.17 1.54
N ASN A 146 11.60 17.70 1.00
CA ASN A 146 11.46 17.39 -0.42
C ASN A 146 11.44 18.69 -1.24
N GLN A 147 12.06 18.66 -2.42
CA GLN A 147 11.94 19.70 -3.42
C GLN A 147 11.07 19.21 -4.58
N MET A 148 10.20 20.10 -5.06
CA MET A 148 9.37 19.86 -6.24
C MET A 148 9.63 21.00 -7.22
N SER A 149 9.88 20.68 -8.49
CA SER A 149 10.31 21.67 -9.49
C SER A 149 9.67 21.40 -10.85
N LEU A 150 9.62 22.44 -11.67
CA LEU A 150 9.37 22.31 -13.11
C LEU A 150 10.53 22.89 -13.89
N HIS A 151 10.88 22.20 -14.98
CA HIS A 151 11.92 22.60 -15.93
C HIS A 151 11.29 22.67 -17.33
N THR A 152 11.47 23.78 -18.02
CA THR A 152 10.79 24.11 -19.27
C THR A 152 11.67 24.94 -20.20
N ALA A 153 11.21 25.16 -21.43
CA ALA A 153 11.70 26.27 -22.27
C ALA A 153 11.32 27.65 -21.66
N PRO A 154 11.99 28.75 -22.07
CA PRO A 154 11.66 30.09 -21.55
C PRO A 154 10.19 30.49 -21.76
N GLY A 155 9.54 30.97 -20.69
CA GLY A 155 8.18 31.53 -20.75
C GLY A 155 7.20 31.02 -19.68
N CYS A 156 7.57 29.96 -18.96
CA CYS A 156 6.80 29.40 -17.84
C CYS A 156 7.36 29.89 -16.49
N VAL A 157 6.48 30.33 -15.59
CA VAL A 157 6.83 30.80 -14.23
C VAL A 157 5.87 30.27 -13.17
N HIS A 158 6.36 30.09 -11.94
CA HIS A 158 5.53 29.87 -10.77
C HIS A 158 4.79 31.16 -10.42
N SER A 159 3.46 31.14 -10.57
CA SER A 159 2.62 32.31 -10.31
C SER A 159 2.46 32.58 -8.80
N ASN A 160 2.50 33.86 -8.42
CA ASN A 160 2.21 34.31 -7.05
C ASN A 160 0.74 34.14 -6.64
N THR A 161 -0.15 33.81 -7.59
CA THR A 161 -1.57 33.51 -7.35
C THR A 161 -1.84 32.01 -7.14
N SER A 162 -0.83 31.15 -7.28
CA SER A 162 -0.99 29.71 -7.16
C SER A 162 -1.48 29.30 -5.77
N LEU A 163 -2.55 28.50 -5.73
CA LEU A 163 -3.13 28.01 -4.48
C LEU A 163 -2.33 26.79 -4.01
N GLN A 164 -1.49 26.99 -3.00
CA GLN A 164 -0.64 25.96 -2.41
C GLN A 164 -0.43 26.21 -0.90
N THR A 165 0.02 25.20 -0.17
CA THR A 165 0.31 25.29 1.27
C THR A 165 1.75 25.70 1.56
N SER A 166 2.73 25.36 0.72
CA SER A 166 4.11 25.76 0.94
C SER A 166 4.34 27.24 0.62
N THR A 167 5.06 27.92 1.51
CA THR A 167 5.56 29.28 1.31
C THR A 167 7.05 29.31 0.97
N LEU A 168 7.72 28.15 0.92
CA LEU A 168 9.15 28.01 0.64
C LEU A 168 9.38 27.90 -0.87
N ILE A 169 9.20 29.00 -1.59
CA ILE A 169 9.46 29.08 -3.03
C ILE A 169 10.93 29.48 -3.24
N ASN A 170 11.74 28.57 -3.76
CA ASN A 170 13.18 28.76 -3.92
C ASN A 170 13.50 29.51 -5.22
N SER A 171 12.72 29.26 -6.27
CA SER A 171 12.85 29.89 -7.59
C SER A 171 11.49 29.95 -8.27
N THR A 172 11.23 31.01 -9.04
CA THR A 172 9.96 31.20 -9.75
C THR A 172 10.05 31.03 -11.26
N ASP A 173 11.25 31.04 -11.85
CA ASP A 173 11.41 30.88 -13.30
C ASP A 173 11.60 29.40 -13.65
N CYS A 174 10.69 28.82 -14.43
CA CYS A 174 10.72 27.40 -14.75
C CYS A 174 11.68 27.09 -15.91
N SER A 175 12.29 28.11 -16.52
CA SER A 175 13.20 27.92 -17.64
C SER A 175 14.50 27.28 -17.20
N ALA A 176 14.83 26.12 -17.79
CA ALA A 176 16.09 25.40 -17.53
C ALA A 176 17.33 26.27 -17.80
N THR A 177 17.22 27.32 -18.62
CA THR A 177 18.33 28.21 -18.98
C THR A 177 18.39 29.51 -18.16
N ALA A 178 17.42 29.76 -17.27
CA ALA A 178 17.31 31.05 -16.59
C ALA A 178 18.05 31.13 -15.25
N ASN A 179 18.24 30.00 -14.57
CA ASN A 179 18.63 29.95 -13.16
C ASN A 179 19.53 28.76 -12.85
N ASP A 180 20.55 28.55 -13.68
CA ASP A 180 21.49 27.43 -13.58
C ASP A 180 20.79 26.07 -13.49
N ASN A 181 19.70 25.92 -14.26
CA ASN A 181 18.82 24.76 -14.29
C ASN A 181 18.23 24.38 -12.92
N SER A 182 17.96 25.36 -12.04
CA SER A 182 17.18 25.09 -10.82
C SER A 182 15.69 24.93 -11.11
N GLY A 183 15.19 25.47 -12.23
CA GLY A 183 13.76 25.46 -12.52
C GLY A 183 12.98 26.30 -11.50
N CYS A 184 11.66 26.15 -11.46
CA CYS A 184 10.82 26.90 -10.53
C CYS A 184 10.45 26.05 -9.32
N THR A 185 11.41 25.90 -8.42
CA THR A 185 11.34 24.98 -7.29
C THR A 185 10.53 25.51 -6.10
N THR A 186 9.71 24.63 -5.52
CA THR A 186 9.04 24.80 -4.22
C THR A 186 9.48 23.69 -3.28
N THR A 187 9.88 24.04 -2.05
CA THR A 187 10.24 23.06 -1.01
C THR A 187 9.01 22.70 -0.17
N ASP A 188 8.82 21.41 0.15
CA ASP A 188 7.85 20.98 1.16
C ASP A 188 8.35 21.31 2.57
N PRO A 189 7.62 22.11 3.39
CA PRO A 189 8.09 22.49 4.72
C PRO A 189 8.08 21.33 5.74
N SER A 190 7.53 20.18 5.40
CA SER A 190 7.47 19.00 6.27
C SER A 190 8.81 18.26 6.30
N LEU A 191 9.35 18.06 7.51
CA LEU A 191 10.52 17.20 7.71
C LEU A 191 10.25 15.71 7.47
N ALA A 192 8.98 15.31 7.31
CA ALA A 192 8.58 13.96 6.95
C ALA A 192 8.49 13.75 5.43
N SER A 193 8.70 14.80 4.62
CA SER A 193 8.58 14.71 3.16
C SER A 193 9.79 14.07 2.48
N TYR A 194 10.94 14.00 3.16
CA TYR A 194 12.17 13.48 2.57
C TYR A 194 13.07 12.76 3.58
N GLY A 195 13.96 11.92 3.05
CA GLY A 195 15.08 11.30 3.74
C GLY A 195 14.73 10.54 5.00
N ALA A 196 15.57 10.68 6.03
CA ALA A 196 15.42 9.91 7.28
C ALA A 196 14.09 10.18 7.99
N GLY A 197 13.54 11.40 7.87
CA GLY A 197 12.24 11.74 8.44
C GLY A 197 11.09 11.00 7.75
N PHE A 198 11.12 10.93 6.42
CA PHE A 198 10.17 10.14 5.63
C PHE A 198 10.24 8.66 6.01
N ALA A 199 11.44 8.08 6.05
CA ALA A 199 11.63 6.67 6.39
C ALA A 199 11.14 6.35 7.81
N ALA A 200 11.44 7.21 8.79
CA ALA A 200 11.04 7.02 10.18
C ALA A 200 9.51 7.09 10.39
N ASP A 201 8.78 7.82 9.54
CA ASP A 201 7.31 7.92 9.61
C ASP A 201 6.59 6.74 8.93
N GLY A 202 7.31 5.73 8.44
CA GLY A 202 6.73 4.63 7.65
C GLY A 202 6.38 5.04 6.22
N GLY A 203 7.04 6.10 5.74
CA GLY A 203 6.92 6.66 4.41
C GLY A 203 5.71 7.55 4.19
N GLY A 204 5.17 7.52 2.97
CA GLY A 204 4.10 8.42 2.57
C GLY A 204 3.70 8.26 1.12
N MET A 205 2.80 9.12 0.70
CA MET A 205 2.21 9.11 -0.63
C MET A 205 2.35 10.48 -1.27
N PHE A 206 2.81 10.49 -2.51
CA PHE A 206 2.74 11.66 -3.36
C PHE A 206 1.67 11.48 -4.42
N VAL A 207 0.91 12.55 -4.66
CA VAL A 207 -0.11 12.63 -5.70
C VAL A 207 0.21 13.82 -6.58
N THR A 208 0.30 13.60 -7.89
CA THR A 208 0.59 14.64 -8.88
C THR A 208 -0.53 14.71 -9.88
N GLU A 209 -1.21 15.85 -9.93
CA GLU A 209 -2.18 16.18 -10.95
C GLU A 209 -1.48 16.97 -12.06
N PHE A 210 -1.47 16.40 -13.27
CA PHE A 210 -0.94 17.01 -14.47
C PHE A 210 -2.13 17.42 -15.36
N ALA A 211 -2.65 18.62 -15.15
CA ALA A 211 -3.90 19.11 -15.73
C ALA A 211 -3.68 20.39 -16.56
N THR A 212 -4.69 20.77 -17.35
CA THR A 212 -4.60 21.95 -18.22
C THR A 212 -4.56 23.26 -17.46
N ASP A 213 -5.12 23.30 -16.25
CA ASP A 213 -5.19 24.47 -15.38
C ASP A 213 -4.00 24.57 -14.40
N GLY A 214 -3.13 23.56 -14.38
CA GLY A 214 -1.88 23.60 -13.63
C GLY A 214 -1.30 22.22 -13.35
N ILE A 215 -0.11 22.22 -12.75
CA ILE A 215 0.49 21.04 -12.14
C ILE A 215 0.41 21.20 -10.63
N SER A 216 -0.20 20.24 -9.95
CA SER A 216 -0.36 20.26 -8.49
C SER A 216 0.21 19.01 -7.85
N ILE A 217 0.96 19.16 -6.77
CA ILE A 217 1.60 18.06 -6.04
C ILE A 217 1.15 18.09 -4.57
N TRP A 218 0.59 16.98 -4.10
CA TRP A 218 0.28 16.73 -2.71
C TRP A 218 1.27 15.72 -2.14
N PHE A 219 1.65 15.94 -0.88
CA PHE A 219 2.33 14.95 -0.06
C PHE A 219 1.48 14.63 1.17
N PHE A 220 1.31 13.34 1.43
CA PHE A 220 0.69 12.82 2.64
C PHE A 220 1.68 11.90 3.34
N ASN A 221 2.09 12.24 4.56
CA ASN A 221 2.84 11.32 5.39
C ASN A 221 1.96 10.09 5.73
N ARG A 222 2.56 8.93 6.03
CA ARG A 222 1.86 7.64 6.11
C ARG A 222 0.55 7.68 6.91
N SER A 223 0.56 8.37 8.05
CA SER A 223 -0.57 8.45 8.97
C SER A 223 -1.69 9.42 8.54
N SER A 224 -1.44 10.28 7.54
CA SER A 224 -2.40 11.29 7.05
C SER A 224 -2.95 11.00 5.66
N ILE A 225 -2.59 9.88 5.04
CA ILE A 225 -3.11 9.49 3.72
C ILE A 225 -4.65 9.46 3.78
N PRO A 226 -5.36 10.28 2.98
CA PRO A 226 -6.82 10.31 2.99
C PRO A 226 -7.44 8.97 2.64
N ASP A 227 -8.57 8.62 3.27
CA ASP A 227 -9.32 7.39 2.98
C ASP A 227 -9.68 7.25 1.49
N SER A 228 -9.87 8.37 0.77
CA SER A 228 -10.15 8.40 -0.67
C SER A 228 -8.99 7.94 -1.55
N LEU A 229 -7.77 7.92 -1.01
CA LEU A 229 -6.55 7.41 -1.66
C LEU A 229 -6.10 6.07 -1.07
N GLN A 230 -6.67 5.67 0.06
CA GLN A 230 -6.42 4.35 0.62
C GLN A 230 -7.21 3.29 -0.14
N GLY A 231 -6.56 2.15 -0.35
CA GLY A 231 -7.21 1.00 -0.93
C GLY A 231 -7.33 1.03 -2.46
N ASN A 232 -8.49 0.63 -2.99
CA ASN A 232 -8.74 0.42 -4.43
C ASN A 232 -9.65 1.51 -4.93
N ALA A 233 -9.23 2.75 -4.65
CA ALA A 233 -9.77 3.91 -5.31
C ALA A 233 -9.49 3.76 -6.81
N SER A 234 -10.41 3.10 -7.51
CA SER A 234 -10.43 3.06 -8.97
C SER A 234 -10.76 4.43 -9.57
N THR A 235 -11.25 5.34 -8.71
CA THR A 235 -11.51 6.74 -9.06
C THR A 235 -10.95 7.64 -7.98
N VAL A 236 -10.28 8.72 -8.36
CA VAL A 236 -9.76 9.73 -7.43
C VAL A 236 -10.37 11.09 -7.78
N ASP A 237 -10.83 11.80 -6.75
CA ASP A 237 -11.42 13.13 -6.85
C ASP A 237 -10.47 14.11 -6.17
N THR A 238 -9.69 14.87 -6.96
CA THR A 238 -8.62 15.73 -6.44
C THR A 238 -9.16 16.88 -5.59
N SER A 239 -10.43 17.28 -5.79
CA SER A 239 -11.10 18.30 -4.98
C SER A 239 -11.24 17.92 -3.49
N LYS A 240 -11.12 16.62 -3.17
CA LYS A 240 -11.19 16.09 -1.80
C LYS A 240 -9.84 15.95 -1.11
N LEU A 241 -8.74 16.18 -1.83
CA LEU A 241 -7.38 16.04 -1.30
C LEU A 241 -6.92 17.26 -0.51
N GLY A 242 -7.69 18.36 -0.57
CA GLY A 242 -7.33 19.64 0.04
C GLY A 242 -6.35 20.43 -0.83
N THR A 243 -5.74 21.46 -0.24
CA THR A 243 -4.78 22.31 -0.96
C THR A 243 -3.46 21.57 -1.17
N PRO A 244 -2.87 21.56 -2.39
CA PRO A 244 -1.58 20.93 -2.65
C PRO A 244 -0.42 21.59 -1.89
N VAL A 245 0.70 20.86 -1.80
CA VAL A 245 1.95 21.40 -1.24
C VAL A 245 2.56 22.43 -2.19
N ALA A 246 2.64 22.08 -3.47
CA ALA A 246 3.09 22.93 -4.54
C ALA A 246 2.08 22.95 -5.69
N ASN A 247 1.89 24.10 -6.31
CA ASN A 247 1.00 24.29 -7.46
C ASN A 247 1.63 25.30 -8.43
N TRP A 248 1.72 24.93 -9.70
CA TRP A 248 2.07 25.83 -10.79
C TRP A 248 0.84 26.03 -11.66
N ALA A 249 0.10 27.11 -11.38
CA ALA A 249 -1.14 27.42 -12.07
C ALA A 249 -0.89 27.87 -13.52
N SER A 250 -1.84 27.56 -14.40
CA SER A 250 -1.71 27.84 -15.83
C SER A 250 -1.63 29.33 -16.20
N GLU A 251 -1.96 30.22 -15.26
CA GLU A 251 -1.80 31.67 -15.41
C GLU A 251 -0.32 32.08 -15.57
N GLY A 252 0.59 31.39 -14.87
CA GLY A 252 2.04 31.62 -14.97
C GLY A 252 2.73 30.69 -15.96
N CYS A 253 2.10 29.58 -16.34
CA CYS A 253 2.72 28.54 -17.15
C CYS A 253 1.66 27.78 -17.98
N ASP A 254 1.56 28.03 -19.28
CA ASP A 254 0.62 27.26 -20.12
C ASP A 254 1.06 25.79 -20.22
N ILE A 255 0.39 24.93 -19.46
CA ILE A 255 0.77 23.51 -19.36
C ILE A 255 0.69 22.82 -20.73
N THR A 256 -0.21 23.25 -21.61
CA THR A 256 -0.36 22.65 -22.95
C THR A 256 0.67 23.13 -23.96
N GLU A 257 1.37 24.24 -23.66
CA GLU A 257 2.48 24.76 -24.46
C GLU A 257 3.82 24.14 -24.04
N PHE A 258 4.06 24.03 -22.73
CA PHE A 258 5.37 23.68 -22.18
C PHE A 258 5.56 22.20 -21.84
N PHE A 259 4.49 21.40 -21.81
CA PHE A 259 4.57 19.99 -21.42
C PHE A 259 3.98 19.05 -22.46
N ASP A 260 4.86 18.22 -23.02
CA ASP A 260 4.54 17.09 -23.89
C ASP A 260 4.16 15.84 -23.06
N PRO A 261 3.74 14.73 -23.68
CA PRO A 261 3.51 13.48 -22.97
C PRO A 261 4.75 13.04 -22.17
N GLN A 262 4.55 12.81 -20.86
CA GLN A 262 5.61 12.58 -19.90
C GLN A 262 5.82 11.08 -19.63
N GLN A 263 7.07 10.66 -19.45
CA GLN A 263 7.42 9.33 -18.91
C GLN A 263 7.74 9.43 -17.43
N LEU A 264 7.33 8.44 -16.64
CA LEU A 264 7.69 8.35 -15.23
C LEU A 264 9.12 7.83 -15.09
N ILE A 265 9.89 8.39 -14.16
CA ILE A 265 11.30 8.07 -13.96
C ILE A 265 11.57 7.84 -12.47
N PHE A 266 12.29 6.76 -12.17
CA PHE A 266 12.99 6.59 -10.89
C PHE A 266 14.47 6.50 -11.18
N ASP A 267 15.27 7.28 -10.45
CA ASP A 267 16.71 7.09 -10.43
C ASP A 267 17.34 7.50 -9.10
N ILE A 268 18.57 7.05 -8.92
CA ILE A 268 19.43 7.47 -7.82
C ILE A 268 20.82 7.72 -8.39
N THR A 269 21.13 8.97 -8.69
CA THR A 269 22.50 9.36 -9.01
C THR A 269 23.30 9.62 -7.74
N LEU A 270 24.62 9.79 -7.91
CA LEU A 270 25.54 10.15 -6.84
C LEU A 270 26.38 11.34 -7.26
N CYS A 271 26.62 12.29 -6.37
CA CYS A 271 27.40 13.50 -6.66
C CYS A 271 26.84 14.26 -7.86
N GLY A 272 27.57 14.32 -8.98
CA GLY A 272 27.12 15.01 -10.19
C GLY A 272 26.95 16.51 -10.01
N ASP A 273 26.21 17.11 -10.94
CA ASP A 273 26.08 18.56 -11.09
C ASP A 273 25.46 19.24 -9.86
N TYR A 274 24.57 18.54 -9.14
CA TYR A 274 23.90 19.07 -7.96
C TYR A 274 24.47 18.54 -6.63
N ALA A 275 24.30 17.25 -6.32
CA ALA A 275 24.76 16.72 -5.02
C ALA A 275 26.27 16.79 -4.82
N GLY A 276 27.05 16.75 -5.92
CA GLY A 276 28.50 16.84 -5.93
C GLY A 276 29.04 18.28 -5.94
N ASN A 277 28.18 19.27 -6.17
CA ASN A 277 28.57 20.67 -6.10
C ASN A 277 29.12 20.96 -4.69
N THR A 278 30.35 21.49 -4.61
CA THR A 278 31.05 21.64 -3.33
C THR A 278 30.28 22.50 -2.33
N ALA A 279 29.59 23.55 -2.79
CA ALA A 279 28.80 24.41 -1.90
C ALA A 279 27.61 23.64 -1.33
N VAL A 280 26.84 22.97 -2.20
CA VAL A 280 25.64 22.19 -1.84
C VAL A 280 26.01 21.00 -0.95
N PHE A 281 27.07 20.27 -1.29
CA PHE A 281 27.54 19.12 -0.52
C PHE A 281 27.90 19.52 0.91
N GLN A 282 28.60 20.65 1.07
CA GLN A 282 29.08 21.13 2.37
C GLN A 282 27.97 21.68 3.29
N GLU A 283 26.75 21.90 2.77
CA GLU A 283 25.61 22.31 3.60
C GLU A 283 25.20 21.20 4.58
N THR A 284 25.34 19.93 4.18
CA THR A 284 24.82 18.80 4.95
C THR A 284 25.82 17.63 5.14
N CYS A 285 26.96 17.67 4.44
CA CYS A 285 27.97 16.62 4.45
C CYS A 285 29.39 17.17 4.61
N THR A 286 30.32 16.33 5.04
CA THR A 286 31.74 16.65 5.19
C THR A 286 32.60 15.71 4.35
N GLY A 287 33.71 16.21 3.80
CA GLY A 287 34.60 15.46 2.92
C GLY A 287 34.46 15.84 1.45
N VAL A 288 34.93 14.96 0.56
CA VAL A 288 34.90 15.07 -0.89
C VAL A 288 33.92 14.03 -1.43
N CYS A 289 32.88 14.48 -2.13
CA CYS A 289 31.76 13.63 -2.56
C CYS A 289 32.21 12.32 -3.23
N TYR A 290 33.11 12.40 -4.22
CA TYR A 290 33.60 11.22 -4.93
C TYR A 290 34.56 10.36 -4.10
N ASP A 291 35.64 10.96 -3.58
CA ASP A 291 36.73 10.21 -2.92
C ASP A 291 36.29 9.54 -1.62
N ASP A 292 35.48 10.23 -0.80
CA ASP A 292 35.12 9.75 0.53
C ASP A 292 33.86 8.87 0.53
N PHE A 293 32.96 9.03 -0.45
CA PHE A 293 31.66 8.34 -0.45
C PHE A 293 31.54 7.33 -1.60
N VAL A 294 31.79 7.74 -2.85
CA VAL A 294 31.67 6.82 -3.99
C VAL A 294 32.78 5.77 -3.96
N VAL A 295 34.04 6.22 -3.83
CA VAL A 295 35.25 5.38 -3.74
C VAL A 295 35.49 4.87 -2.30
N GLY A 296 34.91 5.57 -1.30
CA GLY A 296 35.12 5.34 0.13
C GLY A 296 35.16 3.87 0.57
N PRO A 297 35.85 3.59 1.69
CA PRO A 297 36.21 2.22 2.07
C PRO A 297 35.01 1.35 2.47
N ASP A 298 33.87 1.95 2.82
CA ASP A 298 32.69 1.27 3.32
C ASP A 298 31.47 1.52 2.41
N PRO A 299 31.02 0.51 1.66
CA PRO A 299 29.85 0.66 0.80
C PRO A 299 28.51 0.62 1.56
N SER A 300 28.48 0.22 2.85
CA SER A 300 27.24 0.18 3.64
C SER A 300 26.68 1.57 3.97
N ILE A 301 27.43 2.64 3.69
CA ILE A 301 26.92 4.02 3.77
C ILE A 301 25.69 4.22 2.85
N TYR A 302 25.51 3.35 1.85
CA TYR A 302 24.37 3.35 0.92
C TYR A 302 23.24 2.39 1.35
N ASP A 303 23.25 1.86 2.59
CA ASP A 303 22.17 0.99 3.09
C ASP A 303 20.79 1.66 3.09
N ASN A 304 20.75 2.99 3.23
CA ASN A 304 19.52 3.79 3.13
C ASN A 304 19.33 4.45 1.76
N ALA A 305 20.14 4.12 0.76
CA ALA A 305 20.02 4.67 -0.58
C ALA A 305 19.12 3.78 -1.47
N TYR A 306 17.84 3.65 -1.08
CA TYR A 306 16.86 2.88 -1.83
C TYR A 306 15.43 3.43 -1.74
N PHE A 307 14.69 3.28 -2.84
CA PHE A 307 13.24 3.37 -2.85
C PHE A 307 12.64 2.02 -2.47
N GLU A 308 11.60 2.04 -1.64
CA GLU A 308 10.70 0.91 -1.43
C GLU A 308 9.28 1.36 -1.74
N ARG A 309 8.76 0.93 -2.90
CA ARG A 309 7.40 1.26 -3.34
C ARG A 309 6.42 0.19 -2.85
N ASN A 310 5.38 0.59 -2.12
CA ASN A 310 4.40 -0.30 -1.51
C ASN A 310 3.58 -1.07 -2.56
N GLY A 311 3.62 -2.40 -2.53
CA GLY A 311 3.00 -3.24 -3.57
C GLY A 311 1.67 -3.92 -3.21
N ASN A 312 1.15 -3.77 -1.98
CA ASN A 312 0.65 -4.98 -1.34
C ASN A 312 -0.82 -5.12 -0.93
N ILE A 313 -1.70 -4.14 -1.13
CA ILE A 313 -3.11 -4.31 -0.73
C ILE A 313 -4.06 -3.64 -1.73
N ILE A 314 -4.80 -4.47 -2.47
CA ILE A 314 -5.91 -4.04 -3.33
C ILE A 314 -7.22 -4.44 -2.63
N PRO A 315 -7.91 -3.54 -1.91
CA PRO A 315 -9.20 -3.88 -1.35
C PRO A 315 -10.25 -3.94 -2.45
N VAL A 316 -11.28 -4.73 -2.28
CA VAL A 316 -12.42 -4.72 -3.21
C VAL A 316 -13.65 -4.77 -2.35
N GLU A 317 -14.49 -3.74 -2.45
CA GLU A 317 -15.75 -3.73 -1.69
C GLU A 317 -16.62 -4.91 -2.14
N CYS A 318 -17.00 -5.74 -1.18
CA CYS A 318 -17.79 -6.92 -1.44
C CYS A 318 -18.68 -7.21 -0.23
N ASP A 319 -19.99 -7.23 -0.46
CA ASP A 319 -20.93 -7.84 0.47
C ASP A 319 -20.89 -9.35 0.28
N ILE A 320 -20.14 -10.03 1.14
CA ILE A 320 -19.99 -11.49 1.11
C ILE A 320 -21.30 -12.25 1.32
N SER A 321 -22.35 -11.60 1.83
CA SER A 321 -23.67 -12.21 1.99
C SER A 321 -24.48 -12.23 0.69
N SER A 322 -23.98 -11.55 -0.36
CA SER A 322 -24.58 -11.43 -1.68
C SER A 322 -23.82 -12.25 -2.73
N PRO A 323 -24.41 -13.33 -3.29
CA PRO A 323 -23.78 -14.12 -4.36
C PRO A 323 -23.39 -13.29 -5.59
N LYS A 324 -24.17 -12.23 -5.91
CA LYS A 324 -23.84 -11.31 -7.01
C LYS A 324 -22.59 -10.49 -6.71
N SER A 325 -22.45 -10.00 -5.47
CA SER A 325 -21.28 -9.23 -5.05
C SER A 325 -20.03 -10.13 -5.04
N LEU A 326 -20.12 -11.36 -4.52
CA LEU A 326 -19.05 -12.35 -4.58
C LEU A 326 -18.64 -12.70 -6.02
N GLN A 327 -19.61 -12.86 -6.93
CA GLN A 327 -19.31 -13.11 -8.34
C GLN A 327 -18.59 -11.91 -8.97
N SER A 328 -19.02 -10.68 -8.65
CA SER A 328 -18.34 -9.47 -9.10
C SER A 328 -16.91 -9.42 -8.58
N LEU A 329 -16.69 -9.76 -7.31
CA LEU A 329 -15.35 -9.85 -6.72
C LEU A 329 -14.46 -10.86 -7.47
N ALA A 330 -14.97 -12.08 -7.70
CA ALA A 330 -14.23 -13.10 -8.46
C ALA A 330 -13.91 -12.62 -9.89
N ASN A 331 -14.84 -11.94 -10.55
CA ASN A 331 -14.61 -11.37 -11.88
C ASN A 331 -13.55 -10.26 -11.87
N THR A 332 -13.55 -9.40 -10.84
CA THR A 332 -12.55 -8.35 -10.66
C THR A 332 -11.16 -8.96 -10.49
N VAL A 333 -11.01 -9.96 -9.61
CA VAL A 333 -9.72 -10.66 -9.41
C VAL A 333 -9.29 -11.38 -10.69
N LYS A 334 -10.23 -12.00 -11.41
CA LYS A 334 -9.94 -12.65 -12.70
C LYS A 334 -9.47 -11.66 -13.76
N ALA A 335 -10.12 -10.52 -13.89
CA ALA A 335 -9.75 -9.50 -14.87
C ALA A 335 -8.38 -8.89 -14.57
N ARG A 336 -8.05 -8.71 -13.28
CA ARG A 336 -6.77 -8.10 -12.86
C ARG A 336 -5.60 -9.07 -12.85
N HIS A 337 -5.76 -10.24 -12.24
CA HIS A 337 -4.65 -11.16 -11.97
C HIS A 337 -4.77 -12.48 -12.73
N GLY A 338 -5.99 -12.92 -13.06
CA GLY A 338 -6.25 -14.15 -13.82
C GLY A 338 -6.11 -15.46 -13.03
N TYR A 339 -5.60 -15.43 -11.80
CA TYR A 339 -5.44 -16.59 -10.92
C TYR A 339 -5.45 -16.17 -9.44
N LEU A 340 -5.53 -17.16 -8.54
CA LEU A 340 -5.39 -17.01 -7.10
C LEU A 340 -4.66 -18.23 -6.52
N ASN A 341 -3.74 -18.05 -5.57
CA ASN A 341 -3.08 -19.18 -4.90
C ASN A 341 -3.60 -19.40 -3.47
N LEU A 342 -4.13 -18.36 -2.83
CA LEU A 342 -4.63 -18.42 -1.46
C LEU A 342 -5.90 -17.60 -1.33
N LEU A 343 -6.98 -18.24 -0.90
CA LEU A 343 -8.21 -17.57 -0.46
C LEU A 343 -8.33 -17.67 1.05
N VAL A 344 -8.52 -16.55 1.75
CA VAL A 344 -8.77 -16.53 3.20
C VAL A 344 -10.17 -16.01 3.50
N ASN A 345 -11.06 -16.90 3.95
CA ASN A 345 -12.40 -16.53 4.40
C ASN A 345 -12.33 -16.10 5.87
N ASN A 346 -12.23 -14.79 6.13
CA ASN A 346 -12.06 -14.24 7.48
C ASN A 346 -13.33 -13.61 8.08
N ALA A 347 -14.30 -13.21 7.26
CA ALA A 347 -15.44 -12.45 7.73
C ALA A 347 -16.28 -13.21 8.77
N GLY A 348 -16.83 -12.48 9.74
CA GLY A 348 -17.74 -13.05 10.71
C GLY A 348 -18.47 -11.99 11.54
N VAL A 349 -19.62 -12.37 12.05
CA VAL A 349 -20.46 -11.57 12.97
C VAL A 349 -20.86 -12.39 14.18
N ALA A 350 -20.95 -11.74 15.33
CA ALA A 350 -21.54 -12.29 16.53
C ALA A 350 -22.75 -11.43 16.91
N LEU A 351 -23.95 -11.98 16.79
CA LEU A 351 -25.18 -11.31 17.18
C LEU A 351 -25.70 -11.91 18.48
N ASN A 352 -26.31 -11.08 19.32
CA ASN A 352 -27.01 -11.46 20.56
C ASN A 352 -26.13 -12.24 21.55
N LEU A 353 -25.41 -11.51 22.39
CA LEU A 353 -24.61 -12.11 23.45
C LEU A 353 -25.50 -12.88 24.43
N LEU A 354 -25.05 -14.06 24.83
CA LEU A 354 -25.79 -14.89 25.79
C LEU A 354 -25.75 -14.21 27.16
N PRO A 355 -26.91 -13.83 27.74
CA PRO A 355 -26.94 -13.30 29.10
C PRO A 355 -26.58 -14.39 30.11
N LYS A 356 -26.18 -13.98 31.32
CA LYS A 356 -26.00 -14.91 32.44
C LYS A 356 -27.31 -15.67 32.69
N LEU A 357 -27.26 -16.99 32.54
CA LEU A 357 -28.45 -17.83 32.68
C LEU A 357 -28.88 -17.94 34.16
N PRO A 358 -30.17 -17.73 34.47
CA PRO A 358 -30.71 -17.97 35.80
C PRO A 358 -30.58 -19.43 36.21
N THR A 359 -30.28 -19.65 37.49
CA THR A 359 -30.33 -20.97 38.13
C THR A 359 -31.54 -21.04 39.06
N PRO A 360 -31.92 -22.22 39.59
CA PRO A 360 -32.92 -22.31 40.65
C PRO A 360 -32.62 -21.47 41.91
N LYS A 361 -31.37 -21.01 42.09
CA LYS A 361 -30.97 -20.10 43.18
C LYS A 361 -31.19 -18.62 42.86
N THR A 362 -31.24 -18.26 41.58
CA THR A 362 -31.26 -16.86 41.11
C THR A 362 -32.50 -16.54 40.28
N GLY A 363 -33.45 -17.46 40.16
CA GLY A 363 -34.66 -17.32 39.36
C GLY A 363 -35.50 -18.61 39.32
N ASP A 364 -36.43 -18.67 38.38
CA ASP A 364 -37.28 -19.83 38.14
C ASP A 364 -37.12 -20.35 36.69
N ILE A 365 -37.83 -21.42 36.35
CA ILE A 365 -37.76 -21.99 34.99
C ILE A 365 -38.26 -21.02 33.91
N LYS A 366 -39.15 -20.07 34.26
CA LYS A 366 -39.69 -19.09 33.32
C LYS A 366 -38.70 -17.97 33.05
N SER A 367 -37.92 -17.55 34.03
CA SER A 367 -36.83 -16.60 33.82
C SER A 367 -35.70 -17.23 33.01
N PHE A 368 -35.38 -18.51 33.25
CA PHE A 368 -34.44 -19.26 32.42
C PHE A 368 -34.93 -19.38 30.96
N GLN A 369 -36.19 -19.79 30.77
CA GLN A 369 -36.82 -19.86 29.44
C GLN A 369 -36.77 -18.51 28.72
N ARG A 370 -37.08 -17.41 29.41
CA ARG A 370 -37.06 -16.06 28.83
C ARG A 370 -35.65 -15.62 28.46
N ALA A 371 -34.65 -15.90 29.30
CA ALA A 371 -33.25 -15.58 28.99
C ALA A 371 -32.78 -16.27 27.70
N LEU A 372 -33.16 -17.53 27.49
CA LEU A 372 -32.85 -18.26 26.26
C LEU A 372 -33.64 -17.76 25.04
N LEU A 373 -34.93 -17.47 25.20
CA LEU A 373 -35.74 -16.88 24.13
C LEU A 373 -35.25 -15.50 23.69
N ASN A 374 -34.59 -14.77 24.61
CA ASN A 374 -34.01 -13.46 24.34
C ASN A 374 -32.56 -13.54 23.84
N ALA A 375 -31.96 -14.73 23.70
CA ALA A 375 -30.60 -14.92 23.17
C ALA A 375 -30.53 -14.83 21.62
N GLY A 376 -31.44 -14.08 21.02
CA GLY A 376 -31.55 -13.84 19.58
C GLY A 376 -32.83 -14.39 18.94
N THR A 377 -33.18 -13.82 17.80
CA THR A 377 -34.32 -14.23 16.98
C THR A 377 -33.92 -15.31 15.96
N PRO A 378 -34.88 -16.05 15.38
CA PRO A 378 -34.58 -16.94 14.25
C PRO A 378 -33.86 -16.24 13.09
N GLN A 379 -34.16 -14.96 12.85
CA GLN A 379 -33.49 -14.17 11.82
C GLN A 379 -32.03 -13.87 12.19
N ASP A 380 -31.72 -13.60 13.46
CA ASP A 380 -30.33 -13.39 13.89
C ASP A 380 -29.50 -14.66 13.74
N PHE A 381 -30.10 -15.83 14.03
CA PHE A 381 -29.47 -17.11 13.77
C PHE A 381 -29.20 -17.27 12.27
N ALA A 382 -30.19 -17.00 11.42
CA ALA A 382 -30.04 -17.09 9.97
C ALA A 382 -28.96 -16.14 9.45
N THR A 383 -28.94 -14.87 9.87
CA THR A 383 -27.93 -13.89 9.49
C THR A 383 -26.52 -14.32 9.93
N THR A 384 -26.39 -14.79 11.17
CA THR A 384 -25.09 -15.26 11.70
C THR A 384 -24.55 -16.45 10.90
N PHE A 385 -25.40 -17.42 10.56
CA PHE A 385 -25.02 -18.54 9.69
C PHE A 385 -24.73 -18.10 8.25
N ASN A 386 -25.50 -17.14 7.73
CA ASN A 386 -25.31 -16.63 6.38
C ASN A 386 -23.90 -16.05 6.21
N VAL A 387 -23.46 -15.21 7.15
CA VAL A 387 -22.13 -14.59 7.11
C VAL A 387 -21.03 -15.58 7.49
N ASN A 388 -21.17 -16.29 8.62
CA ASN A 388 -20.07 -17.07 9.19
C ASN A 388 -19.84 -18.42 8.48
N THR A 389 -20.81 -18.91 7.71
CA THR A 389 -20.76 -20.26 7.11
C THR A 389 -21.13 -20.23 5.63
N THR A 390 -22.33 -19.74 5.29
CA THR A 390 -22.84 -19.79 3.91
C THR A 390 -21.97 -18.96 2.96
N ALA A 391 -21.61 -17.74 3.35
CA ALA A 391 -20.75 -16.87 2.56
C ALA A 391 -19.37 -17.47 2.30
N ALA A 392 -18.75 -18.10 3.32
CA ALA A 392 -17.46 -18.78 3.16
C ALA A 392 -17.54 -19.93 2.14
N TYR A 393 -18.64 -20.69 2.13
CA TYR A 393 -18.87 -21.73 1.12
C TYR A 393 -18.96 -21.14 -0.28
N TYR A 394 -19.86 -20.17 -0.51
CA TYR A 394 -20.05 -19.58 -1.84
C TYR A 394 -18.81 -18.84 -2.34
N CYS A 395 -18.11 -18.11 -1.46
CA CYS A 395 -16.84 -17.48 -1.79
C CYS A 395 -15.83 -18.54 -2.26
N SER A 396 -15.65 -19.62 -1.51
CA SER A 396 -14.73 -20.70 -1.89
C SER A 396 -15.07 -21.33 -3.24
N VAL A 397 -16.36 -21.57 -3.51
CA VAL A 397 -16.83 -22.17 -4.77
C VAL A 397 -16.65 -21.22 -5.95
N LEU A 398 -17.00 -19.93 -5.81
CA LEU A 398 -16.91 -18.93 -6.88
C LEU A 398 -15.47 -18.64 -7.31
N PHE A 399 -14.50 -18.89 -6.43
CA PHE A 399 -13.08 -18.69 -6.70
C PHE A 399 -12.35 -19.94 -7.21
N LEU A 400 -13.03 -21.08 -7.41
CA LEU A 400 -12.39 -22.32 -7.85
C LEU A 400 -11.65 -22.19 -9.19
N ASP A 401 -12.21 -21.46 -10.15
CA ASP A 401 -11.57 -21.21 -11.46
C ASP A 401 -10.22 -20.49 -11.29
N LEU A 402 -10.15 -19.52 -10.38
CA LEU A 402 -8.92 -18.79 -10.06
C LEU A 402 -7.92 -19.65 -9.30
N LEU A 403 -8.38 -20.46 -8.35
CA LEU A 403 -7.54 -21.35 -7.56
C LEU A 403 -6.90 -22.45 -8.42
N ASP A 404 -7.69 -23.03 -9.33
CA ASP A 404 -7.22 -23.99 -10.33
C ASP A 404 -6.23 -23.34 -11.31
N ALA A 405 -6.53 -22.13 -11.80
CA ALA A 405 -5.59 -21.36 -12.61
C ALA A 405 -4.26 -21.11 -11.88
N GLY A 406 -4.30 -20.88 -10.56
CA GLY A 406 -3.10 -20.74 -9.73
C GLY A 406 -2.26 -22.01 -9.69
N ASN A 407 -2.91 -23.17 -9.54
CA ASN A 407 -2.24 -24.47 -9.62
C ASN A 407 -1.61 -24.70 -11.01
N ARG A 408 -2.34 -24.40 -12.08
CA ARG A 408 -1.87 -24.59 -13.47
C ARG A 408 -0.70 -23.68 -13.85
N ARG A 409 -0.69 -22.44 -13.35
CA ARG A 409 0.41 -21.48 -13.58
C ARG A 409 1.73 -21.94 -12.94
N GLY A 410 1.65 -22.77 -11.92
CA GLY A 410 2.78 -23.17 -11.11
C GLY A 410 2.92 -22.23 -9.91
N ASN A 411 2.66 -22.78 -8.73
CA ASN A 411 3.00 -22.14 -7.45
C ASN A 411 4.49 -22.35 -7.13
N MET A 412 4.90 -22.02 -5.91
CA MET A 412 6.14 -22.56 -5.33
C MET A 412 6.17 -24.09 -5.47
N ARG A 413 7.33 -24.65 -5.83
CA ARG A 413 7.50 -26.11 -6.00
C ARG A 413 6.96 -26.87 -4.78
N GLY A 414 5.96 -27.72 -5.02
CA GLY A 414 5.33 -28.57 -4.01
C GLY A 414 4.17 -27.93 -3.24
N VAL A 415 3.84 -26.66 -3.48
CA VAL A 415 2.72 -25.96 -2.85
C VAL A 415 1.55 -25.91 -3.82
N SER A 416 0.36 -26.28 -3.37
CA SER A 416 -0.87 -26.11 -4.14
C SER A 416 -1.75 -25.01 -3.56
N SER A 417 -2.62 -24.46 -4.41
CA SER A 417 -3.57 -23.42 -4.05
C SER A 417 -4.46 -23.89 -2.89
N GLN A 418 -4.92 -22.96 -2.05
CA GLN A 418 -5.71 -23.34 -0.89
C GLN A 418 -6.77 -22.33 -0.49
N VAL A 419 -7.74 -22.82 0.27
CA VAL A 419 -8.70 -22.04 1.04
C VAL A 419 -8.39 -22.17 2.53
N ILE A 420 -8.19 -21.05 3.22
CA ILE A 420 -8.15 -20.99 4.68
C ILE A 420 -9.46 -20.40 5.17
N THR A 421 -10.14 -21.08 6.09
CA THR A 421 -11.34 -20.54 6.74
C THR A 421 -11.02 -20.15 8.19
N ILE A 422 -11.27 -18.90 8.55
CA ILE A 422 -11.14 -18.43 9.93
C ILE A 422 -12.45 -18.70 10.66
N ALA A 423 -12.45 -19.75 11.48
CA ALA A 423 -13.57 -20.10 12.33
C ALA A 423 -13.46 -19.35 13.67
N SER A 424 -13.42 -20.07 14.79
CA SER A 424 -13.23 -19.53 16.14
C SER A 424 -13.04 -20.69 17.11
N GLY A 425 -12.21 -20.51 18.14
CA GLY A 425 -12.21 -21.41 19.29
C GLY A 425 -13.60 -21.53 19.95
N GLY A 426 -14.42 -20.48 19.86
CA GLY A 426 -15.81 -20.50 20.32
C GLY A 426 -16.64 -21.63 19.71
N GLY A 427 -16.33 -22.09 18.49
CA GLY A 427 -17.02 -23.23 17.85
C GLY A 427 -16.82 -24.57 18.56
N TYR A 428 -15.89 -24.67 19.50
CA TYR A 428 -15.64 -25.88 20.28
C TYR A 428 -16.27 -25.87 21.67
N ARG A 429 -16.75 -24.73 22.15
CA ARG A 429 -17.24 -24.58 23.53
C ARG A 429 -18.63 -25.20 23.70
N ARG A 430 -18.86 -25.81 24.86
CA ARG A 430 -20.12 -26.46 25.25
C ARG A 430 -20.65 -26.01 26.61
N ASP A 431 -20.04 -24.99 27.19
CA ASP A 431 -20.41 -24.49 28.51
C ASP A 431 -21.53 -23.44 28.46
N ASP A 432 -22.04 -23.06 29.62
CA ASP A 432 -23.15 -22.10 29.77
C ASP A 432 -22.73 -20.63 29.64
N LYS A 433 -21.45 -20.35 29.33
CA LYS A 433 -20.87 -19.01 29.19
C LYS A 433 -20.31 -18.78 27.79
N VAL A 434 -20.84 -19.45 26.78
CA VAL A 434 -20.52 -19.16 25.38
C VAL A 434 -20.90 -17.72 25.04
N PHE A 435 -20.19 -17.13 24.09
CA PHE A 435 -20.35 -15.72 23.74
C PHE A 435 -21.74 -15.42 23.17
N SER A 436 -22.15 -16.21 22.18
CA SER A 436 -23.49 -16.20 21.58
C SER A 436 -23.80 -17.62 21.10
N VAL A 437 -25.06 -18.02 21.18
CA VAL A 437 -25.50 -19.36 20.75
C VAL A 437 -25.38 -19.49 19.23
N SER A 438 -25.90 -18.52 18.48
CA SER A 438 -25.83 -18.52 17.01
C SER A 438 -24.38 -18.42 16.52
N TYR A 439 -23.54 -17.60 17.16
CA TYR A 439 -22.12 -17.52 16.84
C TYR A 439 -21.42 -18.86 17.04
N THR A 440 -21.56 -19.46 18.22
CA THR A 440 -20.95 -20.75 18.57
C THR A 440 -21.31 -21.84 17.57
N LEU A 441 -22.60 -21.98 17.27
CA LEU A 441 -23.09 -22.97 16.31
C LEU A 441 -22.58 -22.70 14.89
N SER A 442 -22.59 -21.44 14.44
CA SER A 442 -22.12 -21.06 13.10
C SER A 442 -20.61 -21.29 12.92
N LYS A 443 -19.80 -21.05 13.96
CA LYS A 443 -18.36 -21.30 13.90
C LYS A 443 -18.04 -22.80 13.99
N ALA A 444 -18.84 -23.59 14.72
CA ALA A 444 -18.77 -25.05 14.64
C ALA A 444 -19.10 -25.56 13.22
N ALA A 445 -20.11 -24.98 12.58
CA ALA A 445 -20.46 -25.26 11.19
C ALA A 445 -19.34 -24.86 10.22
N ALA A 446 -18.69 -23.71 10.43
CA ALA A 446 -17.53 -23.27 9.64
C ALA A 446 -16.32 -24.22 9.77
N ILE A 447 -16.05 -24.72 10.98
CA ILE A 447 -15.03 -25.76 11.22
C ILE A 447 -15.31 -27.01 10.39
N HIS A 448 -16.57 -27.47 10.40
CA HIS A 448 -16.95 -28.65 9.63
C HIS A 448 -16.91 -28.38 8.12
N LEU A 449 -17.35 -27.20 7.69
CA LEU A 449 -17.30 -26.76 6.30
C LEU A 449 -15.88 -26.84 5.73
N GLY A 450 -14.87 -26.28 6.41
CA GLY A 450 -13.49 -26.35 5.91
C GLY A 450 -12.98 -27.79 5.73
N LYS A 451 -13.37 -28.71 6.63
CA LYS A 451 -13.07 -30.14 6.47
C LYS A 451 -13.78 -30.77 5.27
N LEU A 452 -15.03 -30.39 5.00
CA LEU A 452 -15.76 -30.85 3.82
C LEU A 452 -15.11 -30.33 2.53
N LEU A 453 -14.74 -29.05 2.49
CA LEU A 453 -14.08 -28.44 1.33
C LEU A 453 -12.76 -29.15 0.98
N ALA A 454 -11.99 -29.58 1.98
CA ALA A 454 -10.77 -30.36 1.74
C ALA A 454 -11.04 -31.67 0.99
N ASN A 455 -12.20 -32.31 1.24
CA ASN A 455 -12.60 -33.51 0.50
C ASN A 455 -13.17 -33.17 -0.88
N PHE A 456 -13.98 -32.11 -0.99
CA PHE A 456 -14.60 -31.71 -2.26
C PHE A 456 -13.57 -31.24 -3.28
N PHE A 457 -12.47 -30.63 -2.82
CA PHE A 457 -11.46 -30.02 -3.68
C PHE A 457 -10.24 -30.91 -3.97
N LYS A 458 -10.21 -32.13 -3.42
CA LYS A 458 -9.03 -33.02 -3.47
C LYS A 458 -8.56 -33.35 -4.90
N ASP A 459 -9.50 -33.59 -5.82
CA ASP A 459 -9.18 -34.00 -7.20
C ASP A 459 -8.65 -32.84 -8.05
N TRP A 460 -8.83 -31.60 -7.56
CA TRP A 460 -8.30 -30.37 -8.14
C TRP A 460 -6.99 -29.93 -7.47
N GLN A 461 -6.47 -30.74 -6.54
CA GLN A 461 -5.30 -30.42 -5.72
C GLN A 461 -5.41 -29.07 -4.97
N ILE A 462 -6.62 -28.59 -4.70
CA ILE A 462 -6.84 -27.39 -3.90
C ILE A 462 -7.05 -27.82 -2.45
N ARG A 463 -6.24 -27.28 -1.54
CA ARG A 463 -6.30 -27.64 -0.11
C ARG A 463 -7.35 -26.79 0.61
N SER A 464 -7.89 -27.31 1.72
CA SER A 464 -8.68 -26.49 2.64
C SER A 464 -8.30 -26.75 4.09
N ASN A 465 -7.98 -25.69 4.82
CA ASN A 465 -7.61 -25.76 6.24
C ASN A 465 -8.38 -24.71 7.04
N VAL A 466 -8.46 -24.91 8.35
CA VAL A 466 -9.22 -24.05 9.25
C VAL A 466 -8.29 -23.50 10.33
N ILE A 467 -8.45 -22.22 10.66
CA ILE A 467 -7.83 -21.60 11.83
C ILE A 467 -8.94 -21.24 12.82
N CYS A 468 -8.76 -21.62 14.09
CA CYS A 468 -9.67 -21.34 15.19
C CYS A 468 -8.97 -20.41 16.20
N PRO A 469 -9.08 -19.09 16.02
CA PRO A 469 -8.47 -18.14 16.95
C PRO A 469 -9.20 -18.07 18.29
N GLY A 470 -8.45 -17.70 19.33
CA GLY A 470 -8.97 -17.27 20.63
C GLY A 470 -9.38 -15.79 20.64
N VAL A 471 -8.91 -15.05 21.64
CA VAL A 471 -9.10 -13.59 21.72
C VAL A 471 -7.94 -12.92 20.98
N PHE A 472 -8.26 -12.07 20.01
CA PHE A 472 -7.34 -11.23 19.23
C PHE A 472 -7.92 -9.82 19.13
N PRO A 473 -7.10 -8.77 18.96
CA PRO A 473 -7.57 -7.42 18.69
C PRO A 473 -8.43 -7.34 17.42
N SER A 474 -9.65 -6.82 17.54
CA SER A 474 -10.56 -6.55 16.41
C SER A 474 -11.72 -5.65 16.85
N SER A 475 -12.45 -5.04 15.92
CA SER A 475 -13.67 -4.29 16.24
C SER A 475 -14.74 -5.14 16.96
N MET A 476 -14.69 -6.47 16.85
CA MET A 476 -15.61 -7.38 17.54
C MET A 476 -15.21 -7.62 19.00
N THR A 477 -13.92 -7.52 19.32
CA THR A 477 -13.34 -7.88 20.62
C THR A 477 -12.91 -6.68 21.46
N ASP A 478 -12.82 -5.51 20.84
CA ASP A 478 -12.45 -4.26 21.50
C ASP A 478 -13.37 -3.97 22.69
N GLY A 479 -12.76 -3.69 23.85
CA GLY A 479 -13.46 -3.40 25.09
C GLY A 479 -14.27 -4.55 25.72
N LEU A 480 -14.25 -5.78 25.18
CA LEU A 480 -15.04 -6.90 25.74
C LEU A 480 -14.52 -7.43 27.07
N LEU A 481 -13.20 -7.40 27.29
CA LEU A 481 -12.54 -7.94 28.48
C LEU A 481 -11.62 -6.87 29.06
N THR A 482 -11.64 -6.70 30.39
CA THR A 482 -10.58 -5.98 31.07
C THR A 482 -9.27 -6.79 31.05
N ASP A 483 -8.12 -6.15 31.24
CA ASP A 483 -6.82 -6.84 31.34
C ASP A 483 -6.83 -7.98 32.37
N GLU A 484 -7.47 -7.75 33.52
CA GLU A 484 -7.61 -8.76 34.57
C GLU A 484 -8.44 -9.96 34.07
N GLN A 485 -9.55 -9.71 33.38
CA GLN A 485 -10.40 -10.75 32.81
C GLN A 485 -9.70 -11.50 31.68
N LEU A 486 -8.92 -10.81 30.84
CA LEU A 486 -8.13 -11.42 29.78
C LEU A 486 -7.09 -12.37 30.38
N LYS A 487 -6.30 -11.89 31.34
CA LYS A 487 -5.29 -12.70 32.05
C LYS A 487 -5.90 -13.91 32.76
N ALA A 488 -7.09 -13.76 33.34
CA ALA A 488 -7.79 -14.86 33.99
C ALA A 488 -8.41 -15.86 33.02
N SER A 489 -8.66 -15.48 31.77
CA SER A 489 -9.38 -16.31 30.79
C SER A 489 -8.51 -16.81 29.64
N VAL A 490 -7.22 -16.49 29.60
CA VAL A 490 -6.23 -17.01 28.65
C VAL A 490 -4.99 -17.47 29.42
N PRO A 491 -4.61 -18.77 29.39
CA PRO A 491 -3.42 -19.26 30.11
C PRO A 491 -2.12 -18.53 29.78
N MET A 492 -1.94 -18.08 28.54
CA MET A 492 -0.79 -17.25 28.14
C MET A 492 -0.85 -15.80 28.65
N GLN A 493 -1.91 -15.41 29.36
CA GLN A 493 -2.08 -14.10 30.00
C GLN A 493 -2.04 -12.88 29.05
N ARG A 494 -2.26 -13.12 27.76
CA ARG A 494 -2.36 -12.09 26.72
C ARG A 494 -3.36 -12.53 25.65
N GLU A 495 -3.86 -11.59 24.88
CA GLU A 495 -4.51 -11.88 23.61
C GLU A 495 -3.45 -12.30 22.55
N GLY A 496 -3.92 -12.89 21.46
CA GLY A 496 -3.10 -13.10 20.29
C GLY A 496 -2.73 -11.77 19.61
N ASN A 497 -1.59 -11.71 18.94
CA ASN A 497 -1.14 -10.54 18.20
C ASN A 497 -1.01 -10.83 16.70
N ILE A 498 -0.57 -9.82 15.93
CA ILE A 498 -0.39 -9.96 14.49
C ILE A 498 0.61 -11.06 14.13
N ASP A 499 1.68 -11.25 14.91
CA ASP A 499 2.70 -12.28 14.66
C ASP A 499 2.15 -13.68 14.87
N ASP A 500 1.30 -13.90 15.88
CA ASP A 500 0.67 -15.19 16.13
C ASP A 500 -0.23 -15.62 14.95
N MET A 501 -0.99 -14.67 14.39
CA MET A 501 -1.87 -14.92 13.23
C MET A 501 -1.06 -15.05 11.93
N ALA A 502 -0.11 -14.14 11.69
CA ALA A 502 0.75 -14.18 10.52
C ALA A 502 1.56 -15.48 10.48
N GLY A 503 2.11 -15.92 11.61
CA GLY A 503 2.89 -17.15 11.71
C GLY A 503 2.12 -18.38 11.26
N ILE A 504 0.86 -18.55 11.68
CA ILE A 504 0.05 -19.71 11.26
C ILE A 504 -0.38 -19.61 9.78
N ILE A 505 -0.69 -18.41 9.29
CA ILE A 505 -1.03 -18.20 7.88
C ILE A 505 0.19 -18.51 6.99
N LEU A 506 1.36 -17.96 7.33
CA LEU A 506 2.62 -18.21 6.62
C LEU A 506 3.01 -19.68 6.68
N PHE A 507 2.84 -20.36 7.81
CA PHE A 507 3.02 -21.80 7.90
C PHE A 507 2.15 -22.53 6.87
N LEU A 508 0.83 -22.27 6.86
CA LEU A 508 -0.10 -22.94 5.95
C LEU A 508 0.11 -22.58 4.47
N ALA A 509 0.48 -21.33 4.18
CA ALA A 509 0.69 -20.80 2.83
C ALA A 509 2.04 -21.16 2.22
N SER A 510 3.05 -21.40 3.05
CA SER A 510 4.41 -21.73 2.59
C SER A 510 4.61 -23.22 2.32
N LYS A 511 5.84 -23.56 1.93
CA LYS A 511 6.30 -24.96 1.81
C LYS A 511 6.14 -25.77 3.09
N ALA A 512 6.20 -25.11 4.26
CA ALA A 512 6.08 -25.79 5.55
C ALA A 512 4.70 -26.45 5.73
N GLY A 513 3.65 -25.80 5.25
CA GLY A 513 2.27 -26.28 5.31
C GLY A 513 1.83 -27.03 4.06
N ALA A 514 2.69 -27.25 3.07
CA ALA A 514 2.29 -27.77 1.75
C ALA A 514 1.55 -29.12 1.79
N TYR A 515 1.83 -29.96 2.80
CA TYR A 515 1.21 -31.27 2.99
C TYR A 515 0.02 -31.26 3.96
N VAL A 516 -0.39 -30.10 4.46
CA VAL A 516 -1.48 -29.94 5.42
C VAL A 516 -2.80 -29.75 4.66
N ASN A 517 -3.75 -30.67 4.80
CA ASN A 517 -5.06 -30.58 4.15
C ASN A 517 -6.17 -31.15 5.04
N GLY A 518 -7.20 -30.36 5.31
CA GLY A 518 -8.36 -30.75 6.12
C GLY A 518 -8.15 -30.61 7.64
N THR A 519 -7.11 -29.91 8.08
CA THR A 519 -6.79 -29.74 9.50
C THR A 519 -7.47 -28.51 10.11
N VAL A 520 -7.59 -28.52 11.44
CA VAL A 520 -8.04 -27.36 12.22
C VAL A 520 -6.92 -26.96 13.18
N HIS A 521 -6.49 -25.71 13.08
CA HIS A 521 -5.40 -25.16 13.88
C HIS A 521 -5.97 -24.21 14.92
N ILE A 522 -5.88 -24.60 16.20
CA ILE A 522 -6.31 -23.76 17.32
C ILE A 522 -5.16 -22.83 17.70
N VAL A 523 -5.44 -21.52 17.73
CA VAL A 523 -4.48 -20.47 18.07
C VAL A 523 -5.14 -19.57 19.11
N ASP A 524 -5.14 -19.99 20.38
CA ASP A 524 -5.99 -19.35 21.40
C ASP A 524 -5.29 -19.10 22.75
N GLY A 525 -3.97 -19.26 22.81
CA GLY A 525 -3.20 -19.12 24.04
C GLY A 525 -3.58 -20.11 25.14
N GLY A 526 -4.21 -21.24 24.80
CA GLY A 526 -4.70 -22.26 25.72
C GLY A 526 -6.10 -22.00 26.26
N ARG A 527 -6.81 -20.97 25.79
CA ARG A 527 -8.11 -20.56 26.33
C ARG A 527 -9.11 -21.72 26.43
N LEU A 528 -9.19 -22.58 25.42
CA LEU A 528 -10.14 -23.70 25.40
C LEU A 528 -9.87 -24.77 26.47
N THR A 529 -8.69 -24.83 27.09
CA THR A 529 -8.42 -25.76 28.19
C THR A 529 -9.17 -25.38 29.47
N LEU A 530 -9.65 -24.14 29.57
CA LEU A 530 -10.35 -23.62 30.75
C LEU A 530 -11.87 -23.88 30.72
N PHE A 531 -12.40 -24.36 29.59
CA PHE A 531 -13.85 -24.54 29.39
C PHE A 531 -14.18 -25.94 28.87
N PRO A 532 -15.33 -26.52 29.26
CA PRO A 532 -15.89 -27.70 28.60
C PRO A 532 -15.95 -27.51 27.07
N SER A 533 -15.13 -28.26 26.33
CA SER A 533 -14.94 -28.10 24.87
C SER A 533 -14.84 -29.45 24.14
N THR A 534 -14.90 -29.46 22.80
CA THR A 534 -14.71 -30.67 21.95
C THR A 534 -13.65 -30.45 20.86
N TYR A 535 -12.37 -30.41 21.21
CA TYR A 535 -11.30 -30.25 20.23
C TYR A 535 -10.28 -31.37 20.25
#